data_AF-A0A8T2UUT3-F1
#
_entry.id   AF-A0A8T2UUT3-F1
#
_cell.length_a   1.000
_cell.length_b   1.000
_cell.length_c   1.000
_cell.angle_alpha   90.00
_cell.angle_beta   90.00
_cell.angle_gamma   90.00
#
_symmetry.space_group_name_H-M   'P 1'
#
loop_
_entity.id
_entity.type
_entity.pdbx_description
1 polymer ?
#
loop_
_entity_poly.entity_id
_entity_poly.type
_entity_poly.pdbx_seq_one_letter_code
_entity_poly.pdbx_strand_id
1 'polypeptide(L)'
;MRGVRKTYEDCCTVRLILRGLGVHVEERDVWMHSHYKDELRGVLGDILKSVPLVPQLFIKGRYIGGAENVKKLHDEGNLARLMDDLDMSAAHSECDGCGDLRFVLCLTCNGSRKVHNQYGEVSRCPVCNENGLIMCPICSTA
;
A
#
# COMPACT_ATOMS: atom_id res chain seq x y z
N MET A 1 9.30 4.04 -22.39
CA MET A 1 9.08 3.89 -20.92
C MET A 1 10.40 3.55 -20.25
N ARG A 2 11.09 4.48 -19.58
CA ARG A 2 12.34 4.20 -18.84
C ARG A 2 12.32 4.68 -17.38
N GLY A 3 11.16 5.09 -16.86
CA GLY A 3 10.99 5.51 -15.46
C GLY A 3 10.47 4.44 -14.50
N VAL A 4 9.98 3.30 -15.01
CA VAL A 4 9.30 2.28 -14.18
C VAL A 4 10.28 1.36 -13.46
N ARG A 5 11.42 1.03 -14.08
CA ARG A 5 12.34 0.00 -13.57
C ARG A 5 12.96 0.38 -12.23
N LYS A 6 13.47 1.61 -12.11
CA LYS A 6 14.08 2.08 -10.86
C LYS A 6 13.06 2.10 -9.71
N THR A 7 11.88 2.66 -9.92
CA THR A 7 10.81 2.70 -8.91
C THR A 7 10.41 1.28 -8.48
N TYR A 8 10.26 0.36 -9.43
CA TYR A 8 9.96 -1.04 -9.13
C TYR A 8 11.07 -1.69 -8.30
N GLU A 9 12.33 -1.53 -8.70
CA GLU A 9 13.49 -2.07 -7.99
C GLU A 9 13.61 -1.49 -6.57
N ASP A 10 13.37 -0.18 -6.41
CA ASP A 10 13.38 0.50 -5.12
C ASP A 10 12.26 -0.01 -4.20
N CYS A 11 11.03 -0.18 -4.72
CA CYS A 11 9.94 -0.80 -3.98
C CYS A 11 10.28 -2.24 -3.56
N CYS A 12 10.78 -3.06 -4.48
CA CYS A 12 11.20 -4.44 -4.18
C CYS A 12 12.29 -4.48 -3.10
N THR A 13 13.26 -3.58 -3.16
CA THR A 13 14.34 -3.52 -2.18
C THR A 13 13.81 -3.18 -0.79
N VAL A 14 12.96 -2.16 -0.68
CA VAL A 14 12.34 -1.79 0.62
C VAL A 14 11.47 -2.93 1.16
N ARG A 15 10.66 -3.58 0.33
CA ARG A 15 9.88 -4.76 0.76
C ARG A 15 10.78 -5.88 1.31
N LEU A 16 11.88 -6.18 0.64
CA LEU A 16 12.80 -7.23 1.07
C LEU A 16 13.44 -6.91 2.42
N ILE A 17 13.89 -5.66 2.62
CA ILE A 17 14.44 -5.19 3.89
C ILE A 17 13.42 -5.37 5.01
N LEU A 18 12.19 -4.89 4.83
CA LEU A 18 11.15 -4.98 5.87
C LEU A 18 10.76 -6.43 6.18
N ARG A 19 10.64 -7.29 5.16
CA ARG A 19 10.42 -8.73 5.34
C ARG A 19 11.54 -9.39 6.13
N GLY A 20 12.79 -9.02 5.85
CA GLY A 20 13.97 -9.53 6.58
C GLY A 20 13.99 -9.11 8.06
N LEU A 21 13.32 -8.01 8.42
CA LEU A 21 13.17 -7.55 9.80
C LEU A 21 11.98 -8.20 10.53
N GLY A 22 11.15 -8.99 9.84
CA GLY A 22 10.04 -9.72 10.45
C GLY A 22 8.92 -8.85 10.98
N VAL A 23 8.85 -7.58 10.56
CA VAL A 23 7.81 -6.64 11.00
C VAL A 23 6.54 -6.78 10.16
N HIS A 24 5.39 -6.55 10.77
CA HIS A 24 4.15 -6.38 10.01
C HIS A 24 4.23 -5.11 9.15
N VAL A 25 3.97 -5.25 7.86
CA VAL A 25 3.95 -4.16 6.89
C VAL A 25 2.57 -4.05 6.27
N GLU A 26 2.00 -2.85 6.34
CA GLU A 26 0.85 -2.50 5.52
C GLU A 26 1.33 -1.88 4.21
N GLU A 27 1.19 -2.60 3.09
CA GLU A 27 1.54 -2.08 1.77
C GLU A 27 0.34 -1.31 1.17
N ARG A 28 0.56 -0.02 0.88
CA ARG A 28 -0.43 0.86 0.23
C ARG A 28 -0.02 1.16 -1.19
N ASP A 29 -0.53 0.37 -2.13
CA ASP A 29 -0.23 0.53 -3.55
C ASP A 29 -0.99 1.75 -4.14
N VAL A 30 -0.26 2.83 -4.40
CA VAL A 30 -0.76 4.09 -4.96
C VAL A 30 -1.20 3.98 -6.44
N TRP A 31 -0.85 2.90 -7.12
CA TRP A 31 -1.34 2.59 -8.47
C TRP A 31 -2.64 1.79 -8.42
N MET A 32 -2.78 0.90 -7.42
CA MET A 32 -3.98 0.07 -7.24
C MET A 32 -5.18 0.85 -6.67
N HIS A 33 -4.92 1.93 -5.90
CA HIS A 33 -5.96 2.80 -5.37
C HIS A 33 -5.53 4.28 -5.29
N SER A 34 -6.22 5.14 -6.04
CA SER A 34 -5.92 6.57 -6.15
C SER A 34 -6.06 7.31 -4.82
N HIS A 35 -6.91 6.83 -3.89
CA HIS A 35 -7.03 7.42 -2.57
C HIS A 35 -5.70 7.38 -1.81
N TYR A 36 -4.92 6.29 -1.92
CA TYR A 36 -3.59 6.22 -1.32
C TYR A 36 -2.61 7.21 -1.95
N LYS A 37 -2.73 7.47 -3.26
CA LYS A 37 -1.93 8.48 -3.94
C LYS A 37 -2.26 9.89 -3.42
N ASP A 38 -3.55 10.17 -3.22
CA ASP A 38 -4.01 11.46 -2.72
C ASP A 38 -3.66 11.66 -1.24
N GLU A 39 -3.81 10.62 -0.42
CA GLU A 39 -3.36 10.56 0.98
C GLU A 39 -1.84 10.83 1.08
N LEU A 40 -1.03 10.10 0.30
CA LEU A 40 0.41 10.29 0.27
C LEU A 40 0.80 11.72 -0.13
N ARG A 41 0.12 12.29 -1.13
CA ARG A 41 0.32 13.69 -1.53
C ARG A 41 -0.08 14.66 -0.43
N GLY A 42 -1.15 14.37 0.32
CA GLY A 42 -1.59 15.19 1.46
C GLY A 42 -0.57 15.18 2.59
N VAL A 43 -0.05 14.02 2.97
CA VAL A 43 0.93 13.87 4.05
C VAL A 43 2.29 14.48 3.68
N LEU A 44 2.72 14.30 2.43
CA LEU A 44 4.05 14.74 1.98
C LEU A 44 4.07 16.08 1.24
N GLY A 45 2.92 16.68 0.96
CA GLY A 45 2.82 17.91 0.15
C GLY A 45 3.57 19.10 0.75
N ASP A 46 3.56 19.23 2.08
CA ASP A 46 4.29 20.29 2.78
C ASP A 46 5.76 19.92 3.05
N ILE A 47 6.08 18.63 2.99
CA ILE A 47 7.41 18.08 3.29
C ILE A 47 8.29 18.05 2.03
N LEU A 48 7.70 17.69 0.88
CA LEU A 48 8.36 17.52 -0.39
C LEU A 48 7.92 18.60 -1.36
N LYS A 49 8.88 19.33 -1.93
CA LYS A 49 8.63 20.36 -2.97
C LYS A 49 8.26 19.77 -4.34
N SER A 50 8.10 18.45 -4.43
CA SER A 50 7.88 17.70 -5.67
C SER A 50 6.94 16.52 -5.45
N VAL A 51 6.46 15.92 -6.55
CA VAL A 51 5.62 14.72 -6.51
C VAL A 51 6.37 13.61 -5.76
N PRO A 52 5.77 13.01 -4.70
CA PRO A 52 6.41 11.95 -3.95
C PRO A 52 6.71 10.75 -4.84
N LEU A 53 7.99 10.37 -4.92
CA LEU A 53 8.41 9.14 -5.58
C LEU A 53 8.19 7.97 -4.62
N VAL A 54 7.57 6.88 -5.06
CA VAL A 54 7.48 5.66 -4.24
C VAL A 54 8.78 4.84 -4.34
N PRO A 55 9.12 4.02 -3.32
CA PRO A 55 8.39 3.80 -2.06
C PRO A 55 8.57 4.95 -1.06
N GLN A 56 7.63 5.07 -0.12
CA GLN A 56 7.70 5.99 1.02
C GLN A 56 7.35 5.23 2.30
N LEU A 57 8.28 5.19 3.26
CA LEU A 57 8.12 4.44 4.51
C LEU A 57 7.69 5.33 5.66
N PHE A 58 6.72 4.84 6.42
CA PHE A 58 6.28 5.39 7.69
C PHE A 58 6.37 4.32 8.76
N ILE A 59 6.86 4.66 9.95
CA ILE A 59 6.91 3.76 11.11
C ILE A 59 6.14 4.45 12.24
N LYS A 60 5.08 3.79 12.75
CA LYS A 60 4.21 4.35 13.80
C LYS A 60 3.70 5.77 13.49
N GLY A 61 3.34 6.01 12.22
CA GLY A 61 2.90 7.32 11.72
C GLY A 61 4.02 8.35 11.48
N ARG A 62 5.27 8.06 11.85
CA ARG A 62 6.42 8.93 11.58
C ARG A 62 6.99 8.66 10.19
N TYR A 63 7.19 9.71 9.40
CA TYR A 63 7.85 9.64 8.10
C TYR A 63 9.34 9.31 8.24
N ILE A 64 9.79 8.28 7.53
CA ILE A 64 11.20 7.81 7.51
C ILE A 64 11.92 8.25 6.23
N GLY A 65 11.21 8.21 5.11
CA GLY A 65 11.75 8.58 3.81
C GLY A 65 11.51 7.55 2.72
N GLY A 66 12.10 7.82 1.56
CA GLY A 66 12.09 6.91 0.42
C GLY A 66 13.19 5.86 0.47
N ALA A 67 13.34 5.10 -0.62
CA ALA A 67 14.23 3.94 -0.69
C ALA A 67 15.67 4.21 -0.24
N GLU A 68 16.27 5.33 -0.63
CA GLU A 68 17.65 5.67 -0.25
C GLU A 68 17.81 5.87 1.27
N ASN A 69 16.85 6.55 1.92
CA ASN A 69 16.86 6.70 3.38
C ASN A 69 16.71 5.35 4.08
N VAL A 70 15.81 4.50 3.58
CA VAL A 70 15.57 3.17 4.16
C VAL A 70 16.80 2.29 4.04
N LYS A 71 17.43 2.23 2.85
CA LYS A 71 18.68 1.49 2.63
C LYS A 71 19.78 1.94 3.59
N LYS A 72 20.01 3.27 3.66
CA LYS A 72 21.02 3.84 4.56
C LYS A 72 20.79 3.45 6.02
N LEU A 73 19.54 3.58 6.51
CA LEU A 73 19.21 3.21 7.90
C LEU A 73 19.37 1.71 8.14
N HIS A 74 19.08 0.87 7.15
CA HIS A 74 19.27 -0.57 7.24
C HIS A 74 20.76 -0.94 7.34
N ASP A 75 21.59 -0.39 6.45
CA ASP A 75 23.03 -0.65 6.41
C ASP A 75 23.74 -0.20 7.69
N GLU A 76 23.26 0.89 8.31
CA GLU A 76 23.76 1.39 9.59
C GLU A 76 23.21 0.63 10.82
N GLY A 77 22.28 -0.32 10.62
CA GLY A 77 21.59 -1.03 11.70
C GLY A 77 20.58 -0.19 12.49
N ASN A 78 20.36 1.06 12.09
CA ASN A 78 19.44 2.00 12.75
C ASN A 78 17.97 1.68 12.44
N LEU A 79 17.68 1.06 11.30
CA LEU A 79 16.31 0.71 10.92
C LEU A 79 15.70 -0.32 11.87
N ALA A 80 16.47 -1.33 12.28
CA ALA A 80 16.03 -2.33 13.25
C ALA A 80 15.68 -1.69 14.60
N ARG A 81 16.52 -0.74 15.07
CA ARG A 81 16.28 0.00 16.33
C ARG A 81 14.98 0.81 16.32
N LEU A 82 14.59 1.36 15.16
CA LEU A 82 13.32 2.06 15.01
C LEU A 82 12.12 1.11 15.11
N MET A 83 12.36 -0.20 15.02
CA MET A 83 11.36 -1.27 15.00
C MET A 83 11.37 -2.12 16.29
N ASP A 84 12.30 -1.91 17.22
CA ASP A 84 12.42 -2.71 18.45
C ASP A 84 11.12 -2.77 19.28
N ASP A 85 10.34 -1.69 19.23
CA ASP A 85 9.06 -1.56 19.92
C ASP A 85 7.85 -1.96 19.04
N LEU A 86 8.08 -2.60 17.89
CA LEU A 86 7.00 -3.13 17.05
C LEU A 86 6.74 -4.57 17.42
N ASP A 87 5.46 -4.94 17.38
CA ASP A 87 5.07 -6.30 17.68
C ASP A 87 5.52 -7.24 16.54
N MET A 88 6.62 -7.96 16.78
CA MET A 88 7.14 -8.99 15.88
C MET A 88 6.39 -10.33 16.03
N SER A 89 5.49 -10.45 17.02
CA SER A 89 4.82 -11.72 17.35
C SER A 89 3.65 -12.05 16.44
N ALA A 90 3.14 -11.07 15.67
CA ALA A 90 2.21 -11.33 14.60
C ALA A 90 2.98 -11.86 13.38
N ALA A 91 3.32 -13.16 13.41
CA ALA A 91 3.64 -13.88 12.19
C ALA A 91 2.45 -13.72 11.24
N HIS A 92 2.56 -12.77 10.31
CA HIS A 92 1.52 -12.53 9.32
C HIS A 92 1.46 -13.74 8.41
N SER A 93 0.43 -14.57 8.62
CA SER A 93 -0.02 -15.51 7.61
C SER A 93 -0.67 -14.70 6.49
N GLU A 94 -0.33 -15.01 5.24
CA GLU A 94 -0.98 -14.39 4.09
C GLU A 94 -2.51 -14.51 4.22
N CYS A 95 -3.23 -13.43 3.95
CA CYS A 95 -4.69 -13.45 4.02
C CYS A 95 -5.26 -14.44 3.00
N ASP A 96 -5.97 -15.47 3.48
CA ASP A 96 -6.61 -16.52 2.65
C ASP A 96 -7.56 -15.96 1.58
N GLY A 97 -8.06 -14.73 1.74
CA GLY A 97 -8.96 -14.09 0.79
C GLY A 97 -8.28 -13.26 -0.29
N CYS A 98 -7.14 -12.61 0.00
CA CYS A 98 -6.51 -11.66 -0.94
C CYS A 98 -5.02 -11.87 -1.19
N GLY A 99 -4.38 -12.83 -0.51
CA GLY A 99 -2.93 -13.04 -0.60
C GLY A 99 -2.14 -11.78 -0.26
N ASP A 100 -2.57 -11.06 0.77
CA ASP A 100 -2.03 -9.78 1.26
C ASP A 100 -2.07 -8.59 0.29
N LEU A 101 -2.77 -8.70 -0.84
CA LEU A 101 -3.00 -7.57 -1.74
C LEU A 101 -3.95 -6.52 -1.15
N ARG A 102 -4.63 -6.83 -0.03
CA ARG A 102 -5.63 -6.00 0.67
C ARG A 102 -6.87 -5.61 -0.15
N PHE A 103 -6.91 -5.95 -1.43
CA PHE A 103 -8.03 -5.70 -2.33
C PHE A 103 -8.49 -6.99 -3.00
N VAL A 104 -9.79 -7.07 -3.29
CA VAL A 104 -10.41 -8.15 -4.07
C VAL A 104 -11.35 -7.55 -5.12
N LEU A 105 -11.75 -8.34 -6.12
CA LEU A 105 -12.77 -7.93 -7.08
C LEU A 105 -14.05 -7.52 -6.36
N CYS A 106 -14.67 -6.45 -6.82
CA CYS A 106 -15.93 -5.98 -6.23
C CYS A 106 -17.02 -7.04 -6.37
N LEU A 107 -17.54 -7.49 -5.23
CA LEU A 107 -18.61 -8.49 -5.17
C LEU A 107 -19.96 -7.96 -5.69
N THR A 108 -20.13 -6.64 -5.78
CA THR A 108 -21.37 -6.02 -6.27
C THR A 108 -21.41 -5.90 -7.78
N CYS A 109 -20.28 -5.56 -8.42
CA CYS A 109 -20.23 -5.33 -9.87
C CYS A 109 -19.31 -6.28 -10.64
N ASN A 110 -18.71 -7.26 -9.94
CA ASN A 110 -17.74 -8.22 -10.49
C ASN A 110 -16.59 -7.54 -11.25
N GLY A 111 -16.10 -6.40 -10.74
CA GLY A 111 -15.03 -5.62 -11.35
C GLY A 111 -15.44 -4.77 -12.56
N SER A 112 -16.68 -4.89 -13.07
CA SER A 112 -17.14 -4.14 -14.25
C SER A 112 -17.29 -2.63 -14.02
N ARG A 113 -17.31 -2.20 -12.76
CA ARG A 113 -17.65 -0.84 -12.30
C ARG A 113 -19.06 -0.39 -12.68
N LYS A 114 -19.93 -1.30 -13.11
CA LYS A 114 -21.30 -1.02 -13.56
C LYS A 114 -22.30 -1.82 -12.75
N VAL A 115 -23.40 -1.18 -12.37
CA VAL A 115 -24.55 -1.83 -11.73
C VAL A 115 -25.82 -1.39 -12.47
N HIS A 116 -26.82 -2.27 -12.51
CA HIS A 116 -28.11 -1.98 -13.12
C HIS A 116 -29.14 -1.73 -12.02
N ASN A 117 -29.94 -0.67 -12.16
CA ASN A 117 -31.09 -0.48 -11.28
C ASN A 117 -32.28 -1.35 -11.72
N GLN A 118 -33.38 -1.29 -10.97
CA GLN A 118 -34.61 -2.03 -11.26
C GLN A 118 -35.28 -1.66 -12.59
N TYR A 119 -34.90 -0.53 -13.20
CA TYR A 119 -35.37 -0.07 -14.51
C TYR A 119 -34.40 -0.42 -15.65
N GLY A 120 -33.32 -1.15 -15.36
CA GLY A 120 -32.29 -1.55 -16.32
C GLY A 120 -31.24 -0.47 -16.61
N GLU A 121 -31.33 0.70 -15.99
CA GLU A 121 -30.38 1.80 -16.18
C GLU A 121 -29.03 1.48 -15.55
N VAL A 122 -27.96 1.78 -16.28
CA VAL A 122 -26.58 1.52 -15.85
C VAL A 122 -26.04 2.73 -15.09
N SER A 123 -25.56 2.49 -13.88
CA SER A 123 -24.81 3.47 -13.10
C SER A 123 -23.44 2.94 -12.68
N ARG A 124 -22.56 3.83 -12.23
CA ARG A 124 -21.26 3.43 -11.67
C ARG A 124 -21.48 2.74 -10.33
N CYS A 125 -20.78 1.64 -10.10
CA CYS A 125 -20.82 0.95 -8.82
C CYS A 125 -20.36 1.90 -7.70
N PRO A 126 -21.15 2.09 -6.63
CA PRO A 126 -20.82 3.03 -5.56
C PRO A 126 -19.85 2.44 -4.52
N VAL A 127 -19.56 1.13 -4.61
CA VAL A 127 -18.81 0.39 -3.59
C VAL A 127 -17.34 0.25 -3.96
N CYS A 128 -17.03 0.07 -5.25
CA CYS A 128 -15.67 -0.21 -5.70
C CYS A 128 -14.90 1.03 -6.11
N ASN A 129 -13.58 0.93 -6.06
CA ASN A 129 -12.68 1.95 -6.56
C ASN A 129 -12.65 2.01 -8.10
N GLU A 130 -11.77 2.85 -8.65
CA GLU A 130 -11.57 3.07 -10.08
C GLU A 130 -11.10 1.82 -10.86
N ASN A 131 -10.65 0.78 -10.18
CA ASN A 131 -10.22 -0.48 -10.76
C ASN A 131 -11.27 -1.61 -10.58
N GLY A 132 -12.45 -1.30 -10.04
CA GLY A 132 -13.46 -2.32 -9.78
C GLY A 132 -13.13 -3.20 -8.57
N LEU A 133 -12.29 -2.70 -7.66
CA LEU A 133 -11.83 -3.41 -6.47
C LEU A 133 -12.46 -2.85 -5.20
N ILE A 134 -12.60 -3.70 -4.20
CA ILE A 134 -12.98 -3.33 -2.84
C ILE A 134 -11.88 -3.76 -1.88
N MET A 135 -11.80 -3.12 -0.71
CA MET A 135 -10.96 -3.62 0.38
C MET A 135 -11.36 -5.05 0.73
N CYS A 136 -10.39 -5.91 0.98
CA CYS A 136 -10.61 -7.28 1.39
C CYS A 136 -11.42 -7.27 2.71
N PRO A 137 -12.61 -7.90 2.75
CA PRO A 137 -13.44 -7.91 3.96
C PRO A 137 -12.76 -8.59 5.15
N ILE A 138 -11.91 -9.59 4.88
CA ILE A 138 -11.12 -10.29 5.89
C ILE A 138 -10.08 -9.34 6.48
N CYS A 139 -9.33 -8.61 5.65
CA CYS A 139 -8.32 -7.66 6.12
C CYS A 139 -8.92 -6.43 6.80
N SER A 140 -10.18 -6.08 6.53
CA SER A 140 -10.85 -4.90 7.11
C SER A 140 -11.39 -5.14 8.52
N THR A 141 -11.37 -6.39 8.98
CA THR A 141 -11.86 -6.83 10.30
C THR A 141 -10.74 -7.37 11.20
N ALA A 142 -9.52 -7.50 10.66
CA ALA A 142 -8.33 -7.97 11.35
C ALA A 142 -7.57 -6.84 12.06
#